data_AF-A0A642LA35-F1
#
_entry.id   AF-A0A642LA35-F1
#
_cell.length_a   1.000
_cell.length_b   1.000
_cell.length_c   1.000
_cell.angle_alpha   90.00
_cell.angle_beta   90.00
_cell.angle_gamma   90.00
#
_symmetry.space_group_name_H-M   'P 1'
#
loop_
_entity.id
_entity.type
_entity.pdbx_description
1 polymer ?
#
loop_
_entity_poly.entity_id
_entity_poly.type
_entity_poly.pdbx_seq_one_letter_code
_entity_poly.pdbx_strand_id
1 'polypeptide(L)'
;KEYPVGGLTGQPVNNFLTEEFINNMQACDSAFMLVDYQISESKERFPWKPNSQWISNLYPWPAPGKRITFNYQAPATAPQDCKDLKIRVIYELYDGAPILAKWIEIDNKGTMPVTLDSFKSEILALVETAPKVHYGEPHEVRMMAQEAGAYTKDFRKQPVQTDAPRDYIDRFTQLFVVTDYAMGGDMEAMKDNPAVRWVFDHPEYEFTGIRYYGQYKPARLEVTPLLGPGLEIKPGDTFESCTAFEMLRDASDRERRGLAECKFWRMMAPWTQENPIFMHVRQSDSEAVKQAIDQCAAVGFEMVIMTFGSGFKIENDSAAYLQRMKELSDYAAGKVIAIG
;
A
#
# COMPACT_ATOMS: atom_id res chain seq x y z
N LYS A 1 -5.81 23.21 4.66
CA LYS A 1 -6.40 23.59 3.35
C LYS A 1 -6.16 22.42 2.40
N GLU A 2 -7.07 22.17 1.45
CA GLU A 2 -6.88 21.11 0.46
C GLU A 2 -6.40 21.72 -0.86
N TYR A 3 -5.42 21.08 -1.49
CA TYR A 3 -4.84 21.51 -2.76
C TYR A 3 -4.88 20.34 -3.75
N PRO A 4 -5.60 20.47 -4.88
CA PRO A 4 -5.53 19.48 -5.95
C PRO A 4 -4.13 19.44 -6.58
N VAL A 5 -3.75 18.29 -7.11
CA VAL A 5 -2.50 18.11 -7.87
C VAL A 5 -2.84 17.83 -9.32
N GLY A 6 -2.73 18.87 -10.15
CA GLY A 6 -3.20 18.86 -11.53
C GLY A 6 -4.73 18.78 -11.66
N GLY A 7 -5.16 18.47 -12.88
CA GLY A 7 -6.57 18.27 -13.23
C GLY A 7 -7.33 19.56 -13.55
N LEU A 8 -8.51 19.35 -14.12
CA LEU A 8 -9.52 20.39 -14.30
C LEU A 8 -10.69 20.08 -13.36
N THR A 9 -11.42 21.11 -12.94
CA THR A 9 -12.63 21.01 -12.13
C THR A 9 -13.87 21.11 -13.01
N GLY A 10 -15.01 20.65 -12.46
CA GLY A 10 -16.30 20.69 -13.16
C GLY A 10 -16.64 19.42 -13.94
N GLN A 11 -15.90 18.32 -13.76
CA GLN A 11 -16.27 17.03 -14.36
C GLN A 11 -17.58 16.53 -13.75
N PRO A 12 -18.63 16.25 -14.55
CA PRO A 12 -19.92 15.82 -14.02
C PRO A 12 -19.88 14.45 -13.31
N VAL A 13 -19.10 13.51 -13.85
CA VAL A 13 -18.92 12.15 -13.33
C VAL A 13 -17.48 11.71 -13.53
N ASN A 14 -16.88 10.99 -12.57
CA ASN A 14 -15.44 10.73 -12.58
C ASN A 14 -15.01 9.46 -13.33
N ASN A 15 -15.94 8.56 -13.68
CA ASN A 15 -15.64 7.24 -14.23
C ASN A 15 -15.44 7.21 -15.76
N PHE A 16 -15.69 8.31 -16.48
CA PHE A 16 -15.32 8.49 -17.88
C PHE A 16 -15.11 9.97 -18.21
N LEU A 17 -14.44 10.24 -19.34
CA LEU A 17 -14.14 11.59 -19.81
C LEU A 17 -14.51 11.70 -21.30
N THR A 18 -15.23 12.77 -21.65
CA THR A 18 -15.59 13.10 -23.04
C THR A 18 -15.00 14.45 -23.43
N GLU A 19 -14.82 14.69 -24.74
CA GLU A 19 -14.37 16.00 -25.25
C GLU A 19 -15.32 17.13 -24.83
N GLU A 20 -16.64 16.87 -24.82
CA GLU A 20 -17.65 17.82 -24.35
C GLU A 20 -17.43 18.22 -22.88
N PHE A 21 -17.08 17.28 -22.01
CA PHE A 21 -16.78 17.59 -20.62
C PHE A 21 -15.52 18.45 -20.52
N ILE A 22 -14.45 18.07 -21.22
CA ILE A 22 -13.19 18.82 -21.22
C ILE A 22 -13.41 20.28 -21.64
N ASN A 23 -14.22 20.51 -22.68
CA ASN A 23 -14.51 21.86 -23.19
C ASN A 23 -15.27 22.75 -22.19
N ASN A 24 -15.96 22.15 -21.20
CA ASN A 24 -16.70 22.86 -20.16
C ASN A 24 -15.98 22.89 -18.80
N MET A 25 -14.89 22.11 -18.66
CA MET A 25 -14.09 22.03 -17.44
C MET A 25 -13.10 23.19 -17.36
N GLN A 26 -12.73 23.59 -16.14
CA GLN A 26 -11.88 24.75 -15.90
C GLN A 26 -10.67 24.39 -15.05
N ALA A 27 -9.58 25.13 -15.23
CA ALA A 27 -8.43 25.00 -14.34
C ALA A 27 -8.82 25.41 -12.92
N CYS A 28 -8.29 24.69 -11.92
CA CYS A 28 -8.47 25.06 -10.53
C CYS A 28 -7.35 26.02 -10.09
N ASP A 29 -7.71 27.24 -9.70
CA ASP A 29 -6.75 28.29 -9.31
C ASP A 29 -5.85 27.90 -8.12
N SER A 30 -6.28 26.95 -7.29
CA SER A 30 -5.50 26.43 -6.15
C SER A 30 -4.75 25.14 -6.46
N ALA A 31 -4.85 24.57 -7.66
CA ALA A 31 -4.18 23.32 -7.99
C ALA A 31 -2.68 23.52 -8.23
N PHE A 32 -1.89 22.54 -7.80
CA PHE A 32 -0.51 22.41 -8.26
C PHE A 32 -0.50 22.12 -9.76
N MET A 33 0.34 22.83 -10.51
CA MET A 33 0.37 22.78 -11.97
C MET A 33 1.52 21.90 -12.46
N LEU A 34 1.24 21.05 -13.45
CA LEU A 34 2.25 20.23 -14.11
C LEU A 34 3.29 21.14 -14.79
N VAL A 35 4.58 20.86 -14.58
CA VAL A 35 5.70 21.58 -15.16
C VAL A 35 6.38 20.74 -16.24
N ASP A 36 6.74 19.51 -15.90
CA ASP A 36 7.39 18.57 -16.80
C ASP A 36 7.16 17.12 -16.33
N TYR A 37 7.73 16.18 -17.07
CA TYR A 37 7.80 14.78 -16.69
C TYR A 37 9.16 14.18 -17.06
N GLN A 38 9.53 13.10 -16.38
CA GLN A 38 10.75 12.34 -16.62
C GLN A 38 10.45 10.84 -16.67
N ILE A 39 11.13 10.11 -17.55
CA ILE A 39 11.02 8.65 -17.67
C ILE A 39 12.35 8.02 -17.28
N SER A 40 12.29 6.97 -16.45
CA SER A 40 13.45 6.15 -16.07
C SER A 40 13.08 4.68 -15.97
N GLU A 41 14.06 3.82 -15.64
CA GLU A 41 13.78 2.45 -15.18
C GLU A 41 13.16 2.47 -13.77
N SER A 42 12.53 1.36 -13.38
CA SER A 42 12.12 1.12 -12.00
C SER A 42 13.33 1.12 -11.06
N LYS A 43 13.11 1.50 -9.80
CA LYS A 43 14.18 1.55 -8.79
C LYS A 43 13.86 0.67 -7.59
N GLU A 44 14.92 0.19 -6.96
CA GLU A 44 14.84 -0.50 -5.68
C GLU A 44 14.20 0.42 -4.63
N ARG A 45 13.17 -0.06 -3.94
CA ARG A 45 12.49 0.69 -2.87
C ARG A 45 13.28 0.67 -1.57
N PHE A 46 13.96 -0.44 -1.29
CA PHE A 46 14.84 -0.59 -0.14
C PHE A 46 15.87 -1.69 -0.41
N PRO A 47 17.07 -1.59 0.19
CA PRO A 47 18.12 -2.57 0.00
C PRO A 47 17.67 -3.94 0.50
N TRP A 48 17.66 -4.93 -0.39
CA TRP A 48 17.43 -6.32 -0.03
C TRP A 48 18.56 -7.22 -0.55
N LYS A 49 19.05 -8.09 0.33
CA LYS A 49 20.07 -9.08 0.01
C LYS A 49 19.45 -10.48 0.08
N PRO A 50 19.12 -11.13 -1.05
CA PRO A 50 18.49 -12.45 -1.04
C PRO A 50 19.40 -13.50 -0.41
N ASN A 51 18.84 -14.36 0.44
CA ASN A 51 19.47 -15.64 0.75
C ASN A 51 19.09 -16.68 -0.31
N SER A 52 19.97 -16.90 -1.29
CA SER A 52 19.73 -17.83 -2.41
C SER A 52 19.54 -19.29 -1.98
N GLN A 53 19.91 -19.66 -0.76
CA GLN A 53 19.65 -21.00 -0.23
C GLN A 53 18.19 -21.19 0.20
N TRP A 54 17.50 -20.13 0.57
CA TRP A 54 16.13 -20.17 1.09
C TRP A 54 15.07 -19.85 0.05
N ILE A 55 15.48 -19.55 -1.20
CA ILE A 55 14.61 -19.06 -2.26
C ILE A 55 14.60 -20.07 -3.41
N SER A 56 13.42 -20.59 -3.76
CA SER A 56 13.30 -21.51 -4.89
C SER A 56 13.29 -20.83 -6.27
N ASN A 57 12.94 -19.53 -6.34
CA ASN A 57 12.89 -18.76 -7.58
C ASN A 57 13.44 -17.34 -7.36
N LEU A 58 14.53 -17.00 -8.05
CA LEU A 58 15.13 -15.66 -7.98
C LEU A 58 14.39 -14.69 -8.91
N TYR A 59 13.46 -13.91 -8.33
CA TYR A 59 12.88 -12.77 -9.02
C TYR A 59 13.86 -11.59 -8.98
N PRO A 60 13.99 -10.83 -10.08
CA PRO A 60 14.79 -9.62 -10.09
C PRO A 60 14.24 -8.60 -9.08
N TRP A 61 15.16 -7.96 -8.35
CA TRP A 61 14.85 -6.86 -7.45
C TRP A 61 15.74 -5.64 -7.80
N PRO A 62 15.14 -4.49 -8.14
CA PRO A 62 13.70 -4.26 -8.31
C PRO A 62 13.12 -5.08 -9.47
N ALA A 63 11.81 -5.29 -9.47
CA ALA A 63 11.13 -5.83 -10.63
C ALA A 63 11.36 -4.89 -11.83
N PRO A 64 11.79 -5.40 -13.01
CA PRO A 64 11.98 -4.61 -14.21
C PRO A 64 10.71 -3.88 -14.61
N GLY A 65 10.86 -2.64 -15.07
CA GLY A 65 9.73 -1.79 -15.43
C GLY A 65 10.16 -0.39 -15.80
N LYS A 66 9.18 0.44 -16.16
CA LYS A 66 9.38 1.87 -16.44
C LYS A 66 8.75 2.71 -15.34
N ARG A 67 9.46 3.75 -14.94
CA ARG A 67 8.99 4.81 -14.05
C ARG A 67 8.71 6.06 -14.86
N ILE A 68 7.59 6.71 -14.59
CA ILE A 68 7.32 8.08 -15.03
C ILE A 68 7.04 8.96 -13.81
N THR A 69 7.75 10.07 -13.71
CA THR A 69 7.58 11.08 -12.66
C THR A 69 7.04 12.35 -13.29
N PHE A 70 5.86 12.79 -12.86
CA PHE A 70 5.28 14.08 -13.21
C PHE A 70 5.61 15.09 -12.13
N ASN A 71 6.23 16.21 -12.49
CA ASN A 71 6.65 17.25 -11.55
C ASN A 71 5.66 18.41 -11.57
N TYR A 72 5.17 18.79 -10.40
CA TYR A 72 4.19 19.85 -10.19
C TYR A 72 4.74 20.96 -9.30
N GLN A 73 4.31 22.19 -9.58
CA GLN A 73 4.63 23.36 -8.77
C GLN A 73 3.37 24.01 -8.20
N ALA A 74 3.51 24.65 -7.04
CA ALA A 74 2.44 25.41 -6.43
C ALA A 74 1.91 26.50 -7.40
N PRO A 75 0.60 26.79 -7.38
CA PRO A 75 0.04 27.87 -8.19
C PRO A 75 0.58 29.23 -7.76
N ALA A 76 0.54 30.22 -8.65
CA ALA A 76 1.01 31.58 -8.35
C ALA A 76 0.27 32.23 -7.17
N THR A 77 -0.96 31.78 -6.92
CA THR A 77 -1.86 32.20 -5.83
C THR A 77 -1.60 31.48 -4.51
N ALA A 78 -0.69 30.50 -4.47
CA ALA A 78 -0.37 29.76 -3.26
C ALA A 78 0.13 30.69 -2.15
N PRO A 79 -0.26 30.45 -0.87
CA PRO A 79 0.28 31.22 0.23
C PRO A 79 1.78 30.99 0.38
N GLN A 80 2.47 31.91 1.07
CA GLN A 80 3.93 31.95 1.11
C GLN A 80 4.58 30.69 1.69
N ASP A 81 3.90 29.99 2.60
CA ASP A 81 4.32 28.72 3.18
C ASP A 81 4.29 27.55 2.18
N CYS A 82 3.38 27.59 1.21
CA CYS A 82 3.18 26.54 0.21
C CYS A 82 3.85 26.84 -1.13
N LYS A 83 4.27 28.08 -1.38
CA LYS A 83 4.70 28.59 -2.69
C LYS A 83 5.90 27.84 -3.28
N ASP A 84 6.79 27.38 -2.42
CA ASP A 84 8.00 26.65 -2.79
C ASP A 84 7.88 25.13 -2.59
N LEU A 85 6.67 24.63 -2.33
CA LEU A 85 6.42 23.20 -2.36
C LEU A 85 6.46 22.68 -3.80
N LYS A 86 7.11 21.54 -4.00
CA LYS A 86 7.08 20.77 -5.24
C LYS A 86 6.44 19.43 -4.96
N ILE A 87 5.51 19.02 -5.83
CA ILE A 87 4.85 17.72 -5.72
C ILE A 87 5.29 16.88 -6.91
N ARG A 88 5.64 15.63 -6.64
CA ARG A 88 5.95 14.64 -7.66
C ARG A 88 4.89 13.56 -7.58
N VAL A 89 4.28 13.23 -8.72
CA VAL A 89 3.37 12.07 -8.84
C VAL A 89 4.11 11.02 -9.66
N ILE A 90 4.39 9.88 -9.05
CA ILE A 90 5.25 8.86 -9.62
C ILE A 90 4.41 7.63 -9.93
N TYR A 91 4.58 7.10 -11.13
CA TYR A 91 4.02 5.83 -11.54
C TYR A 91 5.16 4.87 -11.92
N GLU A 92 5.00 3.59 -11.61
CA GLU A 92 5.80 2.51 -12.18
C GLU A 92 4.93 1.45 -12.83
N LEU A 93 5.27 1.05 -14.05
CA LEU A 93 4.66 -0.07 -14.75
C LEU A 93 5.68 -1.19 -14.86
N TYR A 94 5.33 -2.39 -14.43
CA TYR A 94 6.25 -3.51 -14.34
C TYR A 94 6.10 -4.48 -15.51
N ASP A 95 7.23 -5.03 -15.94
CA ASP A 95 7.27 -6.02 -17.01
C ASP A 95 6.75 -7.38 -16.52
N GLY A 96 6.06 -8.10 -17.41
CA GLY A 96 5.65 -9.47 -17.16
C GLY A 96 4.41 -9.65 -16.28
N ALA A 97 3.83 -8.59 -15.71
CA ALA A 97 2.52 -8.63 -15.05
C ALA A 97 1.81 -7.27 -15.20
N PRO A 98 0.45 -7.23 -15.24
CA PRO A 98 -0.31 -6.00 -15.38
C PRO A 98 -0.37 -5.23 -14.04
N ILE A 99 0.81 -4.83 -13.54
CA ILE A 99 0.98 -4.15 -12.24
C ILE A 99 1.40 -2.70 -12.51
N LEU A 100 0.65 -1.78 -11.91
CA LEU A 100 0.96 -0.38 -11.77
C LEU A 100 1.27 -0.09 -10.31
N ALA A 101 2.32 0.67 -10.02
CA ALA A 101 2.50 1.31 -8.72
C ALA A 101 2.34 2.82 -8.86
N LYS A 102 1.86 3.48 -7.80
CA LYS A 102 1.76 4.93 -7.72
C LYS A 102 1.97 5.44 -6.31
N TRP A 103 2.70 6.54 -6.19
CA TRP A 103 2.87 7.28 -4.95
C TRP A 103 3.12 8.75 -5.26
N ILE A 104 3.14 9.56 -4.21
CA ILE A 104 3.49 10.98 -4.30
C ILE A 104 4.69 11.28 -3.41
N GLU A 105 5.48 12.25 -3.83
CA GLU A 105 6.52 12.88 -3.02
C GLU A 105 6.25 14.39 -2.92
N ILE A 106 6.50 14.98 -1.75
CA ILE A 106 6.36 16.41 -1.51
C ILE A 106 7.70 16.93 -1.00
N ASP A 107 8.32 17.80 -1.79
CA ASP A 107 9.56 18.48 -1.42
C ASP A 107 9.25 19.88 -0.89
N ASN A 108 9.74 20.20 0.31
CA ASN A 108 9.70 21.56 0.82
C ASN A 108 10.98 22.31 0.44
N LYS A 109 10.92 23.10 -0.64
CA LYS A 109 12.04 23.98 -1.06
C LYS A 109 11.92 25.40 -0.52
N GLY A 110 10.94 25.64 0.37
CA GLY A 110 10.72 26.93 1.00
C GLY A 110 11.62 27.16 2.21
N THR A 111 11.25 28.16 3.02
CA THR A 111 11.99 28.56 4.22
C THR A 111 11.22 28.32 5.51
N MET A 112 9.97 27.85 5.43
CA MET A 112 9.09 27.57 6.58
C MET A 112 8.66 26.10 6.56
N PRO A 113 8.48 25.47 7.73
CA PRO A 113 7.90 24.13 7.81
C PRO A 113 6.43 24.15 7.38
N VAL A 114 5.96 23.02 6.83
CA VAL A 114 4.55 22.80 6.48
C VAL A 114 4.09 21.50 7.10
N THR A 115 2.92 21.52 7.74
CA THR A 115 2.28 20.29 8.26
C THR A 115 1.39 19.68 7.19
N LEU A 116 1.68 18.42 6.84
CA LEU A 116 0.81 17.59 6.00
C LEU A 116 -0.19 16.86 6.89
N ASP A 117 -1.40 17.40 6.99
CA ASP A 117 -2.46 16.80 7.80
C ASP A 117 -2.99 15.49 7.20
N SER A 118 -3.19 15.45 5.88
CA SER A 118 -3.70 14.30 5.12
C SER A 118 -3.33 14.39 3.64
N PHE A 119 -3.42 13.27 2.91
CA PHE A 119 -3.20 13.22 1.46
C PHE A 119 -4.07 12.13 0.81
N LYS A 120 -4.30 12.24 -0.51
CA LYS A 120 -4.78 11.14 -1.37
C LYS A 120 -3.74 10.91 -2.45
N SER A 121 -3.09 9.75 -2.47
CA SER A 121 -2.05 9.42 -3.46
C SER A 121 -2.62 8.74 -4.69
N GLU A 122 -3.80 8.13 -4.60
CA GLU A 122 -4.53 7.54 -5.71
C GLU A 122 -6.02 7.87 -5.61
N ILE A 123 -6.64 8.15 -6.75
CA ILE A 123 -8.08 8.31 -6.94
C ILE A 123 -8.43 7.67 -8.29
N LEU A 124 -9.11 6.53 -8.26
CA LEU A 124 -9.54 5.82 -9.46
C LEU A 124 -11.06 5.58 -9.40
N ALA A 125 -11.80 6.26 -10.28
CA ALA A 125 -13.23 6.04 -10.44
C ALA A 125 -13.48 4.96 -11.49
N LEU A 126 -14.20 3.92 -11.08
CA LEU A 126 -14.59 2.77 -11.89
C LEU A 126 -16.08 2.85 -12.24
N VAL A 127 -16.48 2.03 -13.20
CA VAL A 127 -17.90 1.77 -13.48
C VAL A 127 -18.38 0.70 -12.51
N GLU A 128 -19.59 0.89 -11.95
CA GLU A 128 -20.22 -0.15 -11.14
C GLU A 128 -20.28 -1.48 -11.89
N THR A 129 -19.92 -2.57 -11.23
CA THR A 129 -20.08 -3.90 -11.82
C THR A 129 -21.50 -4.40 -11.64
N ALA A 130 -22.07 -4.97 -12.72
CA ALA A 130 -23.39 -5.56 -12.70
C ALA A 130 -23.44 -6.70 -11.66
N PRO A 131 -24.56 -6.88 -10.93
CA PRO A 131 -24.68 -7.97 -9.98
C PRO A 131 -24.47 -9.31 -10.70
N LYS A 132 -23.52 -10.12 -10.23
CA LYS A 132 -23.42 -11.52 -10.66
C LYS A 132 -24.56 -12.29 -10.03
N VAL A 133 -25.67 -12.42 -10.75
CA VAL A 133 -26.76 -13.32 -10.35
C VAL A 133 -26.32 -14.75 -10.66
N HIS A 134 -25.58 -15.38 -9.75
CA HIS A 134 -25.38 -16.82 -9.80
C HIS A 134 -26.52 -17.50 -9.04
N TYR A 135 -27.34 -18.27 -9.76
CA TYR A 135 -28.29 -19.24 -9.20
C TYR A 135 -29.33 -18.71 -8.20
N GLY A 136 -30.02 -17.61 -8.51
CA GLY A 136 -31.36 -17.35 -7.98
C GLY A 136 -31.50 -17.12 -6.46
N GLU A 137 -30.42 -17.12 -5.68
CA GLU A 137 -30.46 -16.78 -4.26
C GLU A 137 -29.34 -15.79 -3.91
N PRO A 138 -29.68 -14.56 -3.46
CA PRO A 138 -28.69 -13.63 -2.95
C PRO A 138 -28.19 -14.12 -1.59
N HIS A 139 -27.23 -15.04 -1.59
CA HIS A 139 -26.41 -15.35 -0.40
C HIS A 139 -25.30 -14.31 -0.28
N GLU A 140 -25.67 -13.07 0.04
CA GLU A 140 -24.69 -12.06 0.42
C GLU A 140 -25.04 -11.44 1.75
N VAL A 141 -24.03 -11.37 2.61
CA VAL A 141 -24.05 -10.73 3.91
C VAL A 141 -24.65 -9.35 3.72
N ARG A 142 -25.84 -9.13 4.29
CA ARG A 142 -26.36 -7.78 4.49
C ARG A 142 -25.31 -7.06 5.33
N MET A 143 -24.48 -6.24 4.70
CA MET A 143 -23.98 -5.07 5.39
C MET A 143 -25.22 -4.38 5.92
N MET A 144 -25.36 -4.34 7.24
CA MET A 144 -26.44 -3.61 7.89
C MET A 144 -26.34 -2.18 7.39
N ALA A 145 -27.14 -1.88 6.36
CA ALA A 145 -27.20 -0.57 5.77
C ALA A 145 -27.54 0.40 6.91
N GLN A 146 -26.65 1.36 7.16
CA GLN A 146 -27.05 2.52 7.95
C GLN A 146 -28.26 3.16 7.29
N GLU A 147 -29.11 3.81 8.09
CA GLU A 147 -30.29 4.51 7.58
C GLU A 147 -29.91 5.46 6.44
N ALA A 148 -30.76 5.54 5.41
CA ALA A 148 -30.58 6.50 4.33
C ALA A 148 -30.41 7.92 4.90
N GLY A 149 -29.38 8.64 4.47
CA GLY A 149 -29.06 9.98 4.97
C GLY A 149 -28.28 10.04 6.29
N ALA A 150 -27.81 8.92 6.84
CA ALA A 150 -26.90 8.91 8.01
C ALA A 150 -25.65 9.79 7.81
N TYR A 151 -25.09 9.78 6.59
CA TYR A 151 -23.88 10.55 6.24
C TYR A 151 -24.15 12.05 5.96
N THR A 152 -25.35 12.39 5.49
CA THR A 152 -25.78 13.80 5.37
C THR A 152 -26.08 14.47 6.71
N LYS A 153 -26.25 13.68 7.79
CA LYS A 153 -26.43 14.18 9.17
C LYS A 153 -25.10 14.46 9.88
N ASP A 154 -23.97 14.04 9.31
CA ASP A 154 -22.65 14.46 9.78
C ASP A 154 -22.37 15.90 9.35
N PHE A 155 -22.44 16.81 10.31
CA PHE A 155 -22.16 18.24 10.12
C PHE A 155 -20.72 18.54 9.68
N ARG A 156 -19.82 17.55 9.70
CA ARG A 156 -18.44 17.67 9.21
C ARG A 156 -18.26 17.24 7.74
N LYS A 157 -19.29 16.70 7.08
CA LYS A 157 -19.24 16.28 5.66
C LYS A 157 -18.01 15.43 5.28
N GLN A 158 -17.47 14.64 6.20
CA GLN A 158 -16.33 13.79 5.89
C GLN A 158 -16.83 12.49 5.23
N PRO A 159 -16.21 12.02 4.13
CA PRO A 159 -16.57 10.75 3.51
C PRO A 159 -16.31 9.62 4.50
N VAL A 160 -17.39 9.11 5.08
CA VAL A 160 -17.33 8.03 6.05
C VAL A 160 -17.12 6.73 5.27
N GLN A 161 -15.90 6.23 5.41
CA GLN A 161 -15.44 4.85 5.27
C GLN A 161 -16.53 3.83 4.86
N THR A 162 -16.45 3.34 3.61
CA THR A 162 -16.94 1.99 3.34
C THR A 162 -15.74 1.05 3.41
N ASP A 163 -15.49 0.50 4.60
CA ASP A 163 -14.64 -0.69 4.75
C ASP A 163 -15.42 -1.87 4.18
N ALA A 164 -15.66 -1.87 2.88
CA ALA A 164 -16.20 -3.05 2.24
C ALA A 164 -15.18 -4.18 2.46
N PRO A 165 -15.55 -5.31 3.11
CA PRO A 165 -14.65 -6.44 3.32
C PRO A 165 -14.01 -6.86 2.01
N ARG A 166 -12.76 -7.33 2.06
CA ARG A 166 -12.02 -7.78 0.87
C ARG A 166 -12.85 -8.74 0.03
N ASP A 167 -13.53 -9.71 0.63
CA ASP A 167 -14.35 -10.67 -0.10
C ASP A 167 -15.52 -10.02 -0.83
N TYR A 168 -15.96 -8.83 -0.42
CA TYR A 168 -16.90 -8.02 -1.17
C TYR A 168 -16.22 -7.40 -2.40
N ILE A 169 -15.19 -6.56 -2.22
CA ILE A 169 -14.51 -5.87 -3.33
C ILE A 169 -13.93 -6.88 -4.34
N ASP A 170 -13.28 -7.95 -3.85
CA ASP A 170 -12.63 -8.99 -4.64
C ASP A 170 -13.64 -9.81 -5.47
N ARG A 171 -14.92 -9.87 -5.08
CA ARG A 171 -15.97 -10.50 -5.92
C ARG A 171 -16.37 -9.61 -7.09
N PHE A 172 -16.37 -8.29 -6.87
CA PHE A 172 -16.97 -7.32 -7.77
C PHE A 172 -15.97 -6.60 -8.66
N THR A 173 -14.68 -6.60 -8.33
CA THR A 173 -13.64 -5.96 -9.15
C THR A 173 -12.65 -6.97 -9.72
N GLN A 174 -12.11 -6.66 -10.89
CA GLN A 174 -10.91 -7.31 -11.41
C GLN A 174 -9.62 -6.63 -10.90
N LEU A 175 -9.76 -5.61 -10.05
CA LEU A 175 -8.66 -4.80 -9.58
C LEU A 175 -8.21 -5.31 -8.20
N PHE A 176 -7.00 -5.85 -8.14
CA PHE A 176 -6.30 -6.10 -6.89
C PHE A 176 -5.54 -4.85 -6.48
N VAL A 177 -5.78 -4.35 -5.27
CA VAL A 177 -5.13 -3.13 -4.77
C VAL A 177 -4.57 -3.38 -3.37
N VAL A 178 -3.28 -3.07 -3.19
CA VAL A 178 -2.60 -3.07 -1.89
C VAL A 178 -1.66 -1.88 -1.79
N THR A 179 -1.37 -1.41 -0.59
CA THR A 179 -0.17 -0.58 -0.37
C THR A 179 1.02 -1.40 0.11
N ASP A 180 2.19 -0.77 0.15
CA ASP A 180 3.37 -1.28 0.85
C ASP A 180 3.11 -1.66 2.32
N TYR A 181 2.15 -1.03 3.00
CA TYR A 181 1.72 -1.47 4.33
C TYR A 181 1.27 -2.93 4.35
N ALA A 182 0.66 -3.42 3.27
CA ALA A 182 0.21 -4.81 3.17
C ALA A 182 1.36 -5.83 3.15
N MET A 183 2.61 -5.35 3.02
CA MET A 183 3.83 -6.14 3.19
C MET A 183 4.28 -6.18 4.66
N GLY A 184 3.41 -5.74 5.58
CA GLY A 184 3.56 -5.78 7.03
C GLY A 184 3.51 -7.18 7.61
N GLY A 185 3.58 -7.24 8.94
CA GLY A 185 3.77 -8.48 9.70
C GLY A 185 2.49 -9.18 10.15
N ASP A 186 1.29 -8.64 9.88
CA ASP A 186 0.06 -9.36 10.21
C ASP A 186 -0.08 -10.60 9.33
N MET A 187 -0.73 -11.64 9.86
CA MET A 187 -0.95 -12.91 9.17
C MET A 187 -1.90 -12.76 7.97
N GLU A 188 -2.48 -11.57 7.80
CA GLU A 188 -3.31 -11.18 6.67
C GLU A 188 -2.89 -9.78 6.17
N ALA A 189 -2.16 -9.74 5.04
CA ALA A 189 -1.72 -8.51 4.35
C ALA A 189 -2.80 -7.41 4.23
N MET A 190 -4.07 -7.80 4.22
CA MET A 190 -5.20 -6.92 3.97
C MET A 190 -5.66 -6.18 5.24
N LYS A 191 -5.39 -6.76 6.43
CA LYS A 191 -5.52 -6.05 7.70
C LYS A 191 -4.48 -4.95 7.81
N ASP A 192 -3.31 -5.18 7.21
CA ASP A 192 -2.24 -4.21 7.06
C ASP A 192 -2.40 -3.32 5.81
N ASN A 193 -3.60 -3.17 5.23
CA ASN A 193 -3.84 -2.31 4.07
C ASN A 193 -4.79 -1.11 4.35
N PRO A 194 -4.62 -0.37 5.46
CA PRO A 194 -5.61 0.61 5.94
C PRO A 194 -5.74 1.86 5.06
N ALA A 195 -4.82 2.06 4.11
CA ALA A 195 -4.84 3.22 3.21
C ALA A 195 -5.73 2.99 1.97
N VAL A 196 -6.05 1.75 1.60
CA VAL A 196 -6.91 1.45 0.45
C VAL A 196 -8.37 1.58 0.86
N ARG A 197 -9.07 2.56 0.27
CA ARG A 197 -10.46 2.86 0.59
C ARG A 197 -11.32 2.82 -0.66
N TRP A 198 -12.46 2.16 -0.55
CA TRP A 198 -13.49 2.19 -1.56
C TRP A 198 -14.60 3.12 -1.08
N VAL A 199 -15.01 4.07 -1.93
CA VAL A 199 -16.02 5.09 -1.62
C VAL A 199 -16.99 5.26 -2.80
N PHE A 200 -18.09 5.96 -2.57
CA PHE A 200 -19.01 6.34 -3.65
C PHE A 200 -18.35 7.34 -4.60
N ASP A 201 -18.66 7.21 -5.89
CA ASP A 201 -18.15 8.07 -6.95
C ASP A 201 -18.84 9.45 -6.98
N HIS A 202 -20.14 9.54 -6.66
CA HIS A 202 -20.89 10.80 -6.61
C HIS A 202 -21.85 10.92 -5.40
N PRO A 203 -21.99 12.11 -4.78
CA PRO A 203 -22.95 12.33 -3.68
C PRO A 203 -24.41 12.04 -4.05
N GLU A 204 -24.79 12.13 -5.32
CA GLU A 204 -26.15 11.74 -5.75
C GLU A 204 -26.38 10.23 -5.71
N TYR A 205 -25.37 9.39 -5.94
CA TYR A 205 -25.51 7.94 -5.75
C TYR A 205 -25.63 7.60 -4.26
N GLU A 206 -24.94 8.36 -3.40
CA GLU A 206 -25.10 8.29 -1.96
C GLU A 206 -26.49 8.77 -1.50
N PHE A 207 -26.99 9.86 -2.07
CA PHE A 207 -28.28 10.49 -1.71
C PHE A 207 -29.50 9.73 -2.24
N THR A 208 -29.47 9.29 -3.49
CA THR A 208 -30.58 8.55 -4.11
C THR A 208 -30.73 7.15 -3.54
N GLY A 209 -29.65 6.59 -2.97
CA GLY A 209 -29.67 5.28 -2.34
C GLY A 209 -30.18 4.18 -3.25
N ILE A 210 -29.96 4.29 -4.58
CA ILE A 210 -30.37 3.27 -5.55
C ILE A 210 -29.55 2.02 -5.26
N ARG A 211 -30.13 1.15 -4.45
CA ARG A 211 -29.57 -0.13 -4.04
C ARG A 211 -30.22 -1.21 -4.88
N TYR A 212 -29.55 -1.70 -5.92
CA TYR A 212 -29.97 -2.96 -6.53
C TYR A 212 -29.80 -4.07 -5.48
N TYR A 213 -30.92 -4.69 -5.06
CA TYR A 213 -30.96 -5.73 -4.02
C TYR A 213 -30.35 -5.35 -2.66
N GLY A 214 -30.35 -4.07 -2.28
CA GLY A 214 -29.79 -3.64 -0.98
C GLY A 214 -28.25 -3.52 -0.95
N GLN A 215 -27.57 -3.72 -2.08
CA GLN A 215 -26.10 -3.77 -2.17
C GLN A 215 -25.46 -2.37 -2.16
N TYR A 216 -24.37 -2.23 -1.39
CA TYR A 216 -23.49 -1.06 -1.33
C TYR A 216 -22.47 -1.14 -2.48
N LYS A 217 -22.42 -0.21 -3.43
CA LYS A 217 -21.44 -0.30 -4.54
C LYS A 217 -20.48 0.88 -4.55
N PRO A 218 -19.42 0.85 -3.73
CA PRO A 218 -18.37 1.84 -3.89
C PRO A 218 -17.70 1.63 -5.27
N ALA A 219 -17.67 2.68 -6.07
CA ALA A 219 -17.13 2.67 -7.43
C ALA A 219 -15.86 3.51 -7.54
N ARG A 220 -15.41 4.17 -6.46
CA ARG A 220 -14.18 4.95 -6.45
C ARG A 220 -13.18 4.39 -5.45
N LEU A 221 -12.00 4.05 -5.93
CA LEU A 221 -10.83 3.76 -5.12
C LEU A 221 -10.17 5.08 -4.71
N GLU A 222 -9.80 5.20 -3.44
CA GLU A 222 -8.94 6.25 -2.91
C GLU A 222 -7.83 5.60 -2.07
N VAL A 223 -6.58 5.99 -2.29
CA VAL A 223 -5.46 5.60 -1.40
C VAL A 223 -5.12 6.78 -0.50
N THR A 224 -5.51 6.65 0.76
CA THR A 224 -5.41 7.68 1.80
C THR A 224 -5.48 7.03 3.18
N PRO A 225 -4.46 7.19 4.04
CA PRO A 225 -4.53 6.73 5.42
C PRO A 225 -5.76 7.29 6.14
N LEU A 226 -6.39 6.48 6.99
CA LEU A 226 -7.55 6.91 7.78
C LEU A 226 -7.22 8.09 8.70
N LEU A 227 -6.01 8.08 9.25
CA LEU A 227 -5.50 9.10 10.16
C LEU A 227 -4.18 9.65 9.62
N GLY A 228 -4.01 10.96 9.76
CA GLY A 228 -2.74 11.62 9.48
C GLY A 228 -2.40 11.73 7.98
N PRO A 229 -1.12 12.01 7.67
CA PRO A 229 0.05 11.70 8.50
C PRO A 229 0.31 12.69 9.65
N GLY A 230 -0.25 13.91 9.62
CA GLY A 230 0.00 14.92 10.66
C GLY A 230 1.49 15.27 10.78
N LEU A 231 2.24 15.17 9.68
CA LEU A 231 3.69 15.22 9.65
C LEU A 231 4.18 16.62 9.29
N GLU A 232 5.14 17.15 10.04
CA GLU A 232 5.85 18.38 9.67
C GLU A 232 6.95 18.09 8.65
N ILE A 233 6.86 18.72 7.47
CA ILE A 233 7.88 18.70 6.43
C ILE A 233 8.71 19.98 6.55
N LYS A 234 9.93 19.88 7.07
CA LYS A 234 10.82 21.03 7.28
C LYS A 234 11.42 21.51 5.97
N PRO A 235 11.94 22.75 5.91
CA PRO A 235 12.73 23.22 4.78
C PRO A 235 13.86 22.26 4.42
N GLY A 236 13.90 21.81 3.17
CA GLY A 236 14.87 20.85 2.65
C GLY A 236 14.45 19.39 2.76
N ASP A 237 13.43 19.06 3.57
CA ASP A 237 12.93 17.69 3.73
C ASP A 237 11.97 17.29 2.60
N THR A 238 11.78 15.97 2.50
CA THR A 238 10.90 15.32 1.54
C THR A 238 9.98 14.36 2.28
N PHE A 239 8.69 14.44 1.97
CA PHE A 239 7.72 13.42 2.35
C PHE A 239 7.50 12.46 1.17
N GLU A 240 7.35 11.17 1.47
CA GLU A 240 6.93 10.13 0.54
C GLU A 240 5.67 9.45 1.10
N SER A 241 4.64 9.28 0.28
CA SER A 241 3.43 8.54 0.66
C SER A 241 3.65 7.03 0.62
N CYS A 242 2.77 6.26 1.26
CA CYS A 242 2.64 4.83 0.96
C CYS A 242 2.50 4.60 -0.55
N THR A 243 3.11 3.53 -1.06
CA THR A 243 2.98 3.14 -2.46
C THR A 243 1.73 2.32 -2.67
N ALA A 244 0.82 2.78 -3.53
CA ALA A 244 -0.30 1.99 -4.02
C ALA A 244 0.19 1.06 -5.13
N PHE A 245 -0.18 -0.22 -5.06
CA PHE A 245 -0.03 -1.19 -6.13
C PHE A 245 -1.40 -1.62 -6.63
N GLU A 246 -1.56 -1.58 -7.94
CA GLU A 246 -2.76 -1.97 -8.64
C GLU A 246 -2.42 -3.06 -9.65
N MET A 247 -3.12 -4.19 -9.58
CA MET A 247 -2.98 -5.26 -10.56
C MET A 247 -4.33 -5.64 -11.14
N LEU A 248 -4.42 -5.61 -12.47
CA LEU A 248 -5.60 -6.08 -13.19
C LEU A 248 -5.56 -7.60 -13.32
N ARG A 249 -6.62 -8.27 -12.86
CA ARG A 249 -6.83 -9.71 -13.06
C ARG A 249 -7.54 -9.94 -14.39
N ASP A 250 -7.10 -10.96 -15.11
CA ASP A 250 -7.61 -11.33 -16.42
C ASP A 250 -8.73 -12.38 -16.37
N ALA A 251 -9.12 -12.81 -15.17
CA ALA A 251 -9.99 -13.96 -14.94
C ALA A 251 -10.92 -13.79 -13.75
N SER A 252 -12.08 -14.42 -13.84
CA SER A 252 -13.09 -14.40 -12.78
C SER A 252 -13.07 -15.62 -11.86
N ASP A 253 -12.38 -16.70 -12.25
CA ASP A 253 -12.23 -17.90 -11.43
C ASP A 253 -11.17 -17.71 -10.35
N ARG A 254 -11.35 -18.43 -9.23
CA ARG A 254 -10.49 -18.27 -8.05
C ARG A 254 -9.05 -18.71 -8.28
N GLU A 255 -8.84 -19.72 -9.11
CA GLU A 255 -7.51 -20.29 -9.34
C GLU A 255 -6.61 -19.28 -10.06
N ARG A 256 -7.06 -18.76 -11.20
CA ARG A 256 -6.29 -17.77 -11.96
C ARG A 256 -6.08 -16.47 -11.19
N ARG A 257 -7.09 -16.04 -10.42
CA ARG A 257 -6.96 -14.89 -9.52
C ARG A 257 -5.89 -15.12 -8.45
N GLY A 258 -5.90 -16.29 -7.80
CA GLY A 258 -4.90 -16.66 -6.81
C GLY A 258 -3.48 -16.73 -7.40
N LEU A 259 -3.33 -17.32 -8.60
CA LEU A 259 -2.04 -17.38 -9.29
C LEU A 259 -1.50 -15.99 -9.67
N ALA A 260 -2.37 -15.07 -10.06
CA ALA A 260 -2.01 -13.67 -10.31
C ALA A 260 -1.51 -12.99 -9.01
N GLU A 261 -2.22 -13.15 -7.89
CA GLU A 261 -1.78 -12.62 -6.59
C GLU A 261 -0.45 -13.25 -6.13
N CYS A 262 -0.26 -14.57 -6.28
CA CYS A 262 1.03 -15.20 -5.99
C CYS A 262 2.16 -14.64 -6.86
N LYS A 263 1.88 -14.29 -8.12
CA LYS A 263 2.87 -13.65 -9.00
C LYS A 263 3.17 -12.22 -8.55
N PHE A 264 2.15 -11.46 -8.14
CA PHE A 264 2.31 -10.15 -7.56
C PHE A 264 3.28 -10.16 -6.37
N TRP A 265 3.03 -11.01 -5.36
CA TRP A 265 3.87 -11.04 -4.16
C TRP A 265 5.31 -11.45 -4.44
N ARG A 266 5.52 -12.39 -5.36
CA ARG A 266 6.86 -12.79 -5.81
C ARG A 266 7.63 -11.66 -6.50
N MET A 267 6.94 -10.77 -7.21
CA MET A 267 7.56 -9.64 -7.90
C MET A 267 7.76 -8.43 -6.99
N MET A 268 6.77 -8.10 -6.17
CA MET A 268 6.74 -6.86 -5.38
C MET A 268 7.28 -7.02 -3.96
N ALA A 269 7.33 -8.25 -3.45
CA ALA A 269 7.83 -8.61 -2.13
C ALA A 269 8.64 -9.91 -2.17
N PRO A 270 9.73 -9.99 -2.97
CA PRO A 270 10.46 -11.24 -3.21
C PRO A 270 11.08 -11.85 -1.93
N TRP A 271 11.32 -11.07 -0.88
CA TRP A 271 11.76 -11.59 0.44
C TRP A 271 10.76 -12.56 1.08
N THR A 272 9.47 -12.50 0.70
CA THR A 272 8.46 -13.49 1.15
C THR A 272 8.74 -14.90 0.63
N GLN A 273 9.68 -15.05 -0.31
CA GLN A 273 10.11 -16.36 -0.83
C GLN A 273 11.24 -16.98 0.00
N GLU A 274 11.86 -16.24 0.92
CA GLU A 274 12.85 -16.80 1.84
C GLU A 274 12.14 -17.65 2.89
N ASN A 275 12.33 -18.97 2.81
CA ASN A 275 11.67 -19.91 3.70
C ASN A 275 12.67 -20.92 4.29
N PRO A 276 13.48 -20.52 5.30
CA PRO A 276 14.36 -21.44 5.98
C PRO A 276 13.57 -22.50 6.75
N ILE A 277 14.09 -23.72 6.84
CA ILE A 277 13.62 -24.69 7.83
C ILE A 277 14.20 -24.29 9.19
N PHE A 278 13.35 -23.86 10.12
CA PHE A 278 13.80 -23.32 11.41
C PHE A 278 13.33 -24.12 12.63
N MET A 279 14.08 -23.98 13.72
CA MET A 279 13.77 -24.55 15.04
C MET A 279 13.58 -23.45 16.08
N HIS A 280 12.54 -23.55 16.90
CA HIS A 280 12.31 -22.63 18.01
C HIS A 280 13.04 -23.06 19.29
N VAL A 281 13.78 -22.13 19.90
CA VAL A 281 14.38 -22.29 21.23
C VAL A 281 13.58 -21.49 22.27
N ARG A 282 13.26 -22.13 23.41
CA ARG A 282 12.42 -21.56 24.48
C ARG A 282 13.19 -20.78 25.54
N GLN A 283 14.52 -20.75 25.46
CA GLN A 283 15.38 -19.98 26.35
C GLN A 283 16.44 -19.28 25.51
N SER A 284 16.69 -18.01 25.80
CA SER A 284 17.67 -17.20 25.08
C SER A 284 19.01 -17.12 25.82
N ASP A 285 19.28 -17.97 26.82
CA ASP A 285 20.61 -18.07 27.45
C ASP A 285 21.62 -18.69 26.48
N SER A 286 22.91 -18.42 26.68
CA SER A 286 23.92 -18.78 25.67
C SER A 286 24.12 -20.28 25.51
N GLU A 287 23.87 -21.07 26.56
CA GLU A 287 24.05 -22.52 26.51
C GLU A 287 22.91 -23.15 25.71
N ALA A 288 21.66 -22.79 26.02
CA ALA A 288 20.48 -23.27 25.31
C ALA A 288 20.54 -22.93 23.81
N VAL A 289 20.91 -21.69 23.46
CA VAL A 289 21.00 -21.25 22.05
C VAL A 289 22.11 -22.01 21.31
N LYS A 290 23.29 -22.19 21.90
CA LYS A 290 24.39 -22.95 21.27
C LYS A 290 24.02 -24.42 21.07
N GLN A 291 23.37 -25.04 22.06
CA GLN A 291 22.87 -26.41 21.92
C GLN A 291 21.84 -26.53 20.79
N ALA A 292 20.93 -25.57 20.66
CA ALA A 292 19.97 -25.51 19.57
C ALA A 292 20.67 -25.38 18.20
N ILE A 293 21.68 -24.51 18.09
CA ILE A 293 22.50 -24.36 16.89
C ILE A 293 23.19 -25.68 16.51
N ASP A 294 23.78 -26.36 17.48
CA ASP A 294 24.43 -27.66 17.27
C ASP A 294 23.46 -28.71 16.75
N GLN A 295 22.25 -28.77 17.31
CA GLN A 295 21.19 -29.66 16.84
C GLN A 295 20.77 -29.31 15.42
N CYS A 296 20.55 -28.03 15.13
CA CYS A 296 20.19 -27.57 13.79
C CYS A 296 21.23 -28.00 12.75
N ALA A 297 22.51 -27.75 13.03
CA ALA A 297 23.61 -28.14 12.16
C ALA A 297 23.71 -29.66 11.96
N ALA A 298 23.39 -30.46 12.98
CA ALA A 298 23.46 -31.91 12.91
C ALA A 298 22.35 -32.55 12.06
N VAL A 299 21.18 -31.92 11.96
CA VAL A 299 20.00 -32.50 11.30
C VAL A 299 19.51 -31.73 10.07
N GLY A 300 20.13 -30.59 9.76
CA GLY A 300 19.86 -29.82 8.54
C GLY A 300 18.79 -28.72 8.68
N PHE A 301 18.49 -28.25 9.89
CA PHE A 301 17.80 -26.96 10.04
C PHE A 301 18.73 -25.83 9.64
N GLU A 302 18.17 -24.74 9.14
CA GLU A 302 18.90 -23.60 8.58
C GLU A 302 18.88 -22.37 9.49
N MET A 303 17.96 -22.33 10.45
CA MET A 303 17.80 -21.21 11.38
C MET A 303 17.35 -21.66 12.78
N VAL A 304 17.83 -20.98 13.81
CA VAL A 304 17.30 -21.04 15.18
C VAL A 304 16.56 -19.74 15.49
N ILE A 305 15.33 -19.83 15.99
CA ILE A 305 14.52 -18.69 16.41
C ILE A 305 14.36 -18.69 17.93
N MET A 306 14.77 -17.61 18.59
CA MET A 306 14.46 -17.39 20.00
C MET A 306 13.00 -16.98 20.16
N THR A 307 12.15 -17.92 20.56
CA THR A 307 10.69 -17.71 20.55
C THR A 307 10.21 -16.66 21.56
N PHE A 308 8.97 -16.20 21.40
CA PHE A 308 8.29 -15.37 22.39
C PHE A 308 8.33 -16.00 23.78
N GLY A 309 8.70 -15.19 24.77
CA GLY A 309 8.88 -15.65 26.16
C GLY A 309 10.21 -16.36 26.44
N SER A 310 11.13 -16.44 25.46
CA SER A 310 12.46 -17.04 25.67
C SER A 310 13.38 -16.26 26.62
N GLY A 311 13.04 -15.02 26.94
CA GLY A 311 13.89 -14.09 27.66
C GLY A 311 14.78 -13.23 26.75
N PHE A 312 14.64 -13.34 25.42
CA PHE A 312 15.25 -12.42 24.47
C PHE A 312 14.72 -10.99 24.71
N LYS A 313 15.61 -10.00 24.68
CA LYS A 313 15.32 -8.60 25.02
C LYS A 313 15.73 -7.70 23.86
N ILE A 314 14.81 -7.51 22.92
CA ILE A 314 15.06 -6.72 21.70
C ILE A 314 15.43 -5.25 21.99
N GLU A 315 14.87 -4.68 23.06
CA GLU A 315 15.11 -3.28 23.45
C GLU A 315 16.38 -3.10 24.31
N ASN A 316 17.11 -4.16 24.66
CA ASN A 316 18.33 -4.05 25.44
C ASN A 316 19.51 -3.70 24.53
N ASP A 317 19.95 -2.45 24.59
CA ASP A 317 21.03 -1.89 23.78
C ASP A 317 22.38 -1.83 24.54
N SER A 318 22.48 -2.43 25.73
CA SER A 318 23.72 -2.43 26.49
C SER A 318 24.85 -3.13 25.73
N ALA A 319 26.05 -2.56 25.75
CA ALA A 319 27.21 -3.09 25.03
C ALA A 319 27.50 -4.57 25.36
N ALA A 320 27.32 -4.97 26.63
CA ALA A 320 27.51 -6.36 27.06
C ALA A 320 26.47 -7.31 26.43
N TYR A 321 25.20 -6.88 26.31
CA TYR A 321 24.15 -7.68 25.69
C TYR A 321 24.37 -7.81 24.18
N LEU A 322 24.69 -6.71 23.50
CA LEU A 322 25.01 -6.71 22.07
C LEU A 322 26.24 -7.57 21.76
N GLN A 323 27.29 -7.50 22.58
CA GLN A 323 28.48 -8.35 22.43
C GLN A 323 28.14 -9.83 22.56
N ARG A 324 27.30 -10.19 23.53
CA ARG A 324 26.81 -11.56 23.70
C ARG A 324 25.97 -12.04 22.51
N MET A 325 25.07 -11.20 22.00
CA MET A 325 24.28 -11.52 20.80
C MET A 325 25.19 -11.71 19.58
N LYS A 326 26.23 -10.90 19.44
CA LYS A 326 27.25 -11.05 18.41
C LYS A 326 27.99 -12.39 18.52
N GLU A 327 28.40 -12.79 19.72
CA GLU A 327 29.05 -14.09 19.93
C GLU A 327 28.16 -15.28 19.55
N LEU A 328 26.85 -15.20 19.82
CA LEU A 328 25.89 -16.21 19.39
C LEU A 328 25.73 -16.22 17.87
N SER A 329 25.62 -15.04 17.25
CA SER A 329 25.56 -14.91 15.79
C SER A 329 26.82 -15.45 15.11
N ASP A 330 28.00 -15.15 15.63
CA ASP A 330 29.28 -15.62 15.08
C ASP A 330 29.41 -17.15 15.24
N TYR A 331 28.96 -17.70 16.37
CA TYR A 331 28.91 -19.15 16.59
C TYR A 331 27.96 -19.87 15.62
N ALA A 332 26.76 -19.30 15.40
CA ALA A 332 25.79 -19.81 14.44
C ALA A 332 26.33 -19.76 13.00
N ALA A 333 26.93 -18.63 12.62
CA ALA A 333 27.55 -18.44 11.30
C ALA A 333 28.68 -19.45 11.03
N GLY A 334 29.49 -19.78 12.04
CA GLY A 334 30.52 -20.82 11.96
C GLY A 334 29.98 -22.22 11.67
N LYS A 335 28.67 -22.43 11.84
CA LYS A 335 27.94 -23.68 11.55
C LYS A 335 26.94 -23.53 10.40
N VAL A 336 26.95 -22.39 9.69
CA VAL A 336 26.02 -22.08 8.60
C VAL A 336 24.56 -22.07 9.07
N ILE A 337 24.33 -21.66 10.32
CA ILE A 337 23.01 -21.51 10.91
C ILE A 337 22.70 -20.02 11.07
N ALA A 338 21.51 -19.60 10.63
CA ALA A 338 21.01 -18.27 10.89
C ALA A 338 20.38 -18.17 12.30
N ILE A 339 20.33 -16.96 12.83
CA ILE A 339 19.68 -16.67 14.12
C ILE A 339 18.55 -15.66 13.89
N GLY A 340 17.40 -15.93 14.49
CA GLY A 340 16.19 -15.11 14.44
C GLY A 340 15.55 -14.90 15.80
#